data_AF-A0A1F8RL53-F1
#
_entry.id   AF-A0A1F8RL53-F1
#
_cell.length_a   1.000
_cell.length_b   1.000
_cell.length_c   1.000
_cell.angle_alpha   90.00
_cell.angle_beta   90.00
_cell.angle_gamma   90.00
#
_symmetry.space_group_name_H-M   'P 1'
#
loop_
_entity.id
_entity.type
_entity.pdbx_description
1 polymer ?
#
loop_
_entity_poly.entity_id
_entity_poly.type
_entity_poly.pdbx_seq_one_letter_code
_entity_poly.pdbx_strand_id
1 'polypeptide(L)'
;MLSAVAEARRVLRPHGIMLDVHPTGEPTHLEVWHAEYGAVDNFVEHADNLAAICRTPVGWLEHDESLQDFTAATDALAEALDQGFSLQRSTTFDYRYFFDSLDEFTEYLEDNEEHARASDELLERALMAMKEAVTTPKLVMVQRTVVTALRKHV
;
A
#
# COMPACT_ATOMS: atom_id res chain seq x y z
N MET A 1 -2.21 -23.28 -10.46
CA MET A 1 -1.75 -23.28 -11.87
C MET A 1 -2.90 -23.07 -12.87
N LEU A 2 -4.01 -23.83 -12.81
CA LEU A 2 -5.15 -23.65 -13.73
C LEU A 2 -5.78 -22.25 -13.69
N SER A 3 -5.90 -21.64 -12.50
CA SER A 3 -6.46 -20.29 -12.36
C SER A 3 -5.59 -19.20 -13.02
N ALA A 4 -4.27 -19.30 -12.89
CA ALA A 4 -3.33 -18.35 -13.51
C ALA A 4 -3.39 -18.42 -15.05
N VAL A 5 -3.47 -19.62 -15.61
CA VAL A 5 -3.61 -19.82 -17.07
C VAL A 5 -4.97 -19.33 -17.57
N ALA A 6 -6.04 -19.56 -16.81
CA ALA A 6 -7.37 -19.05 -17.15
C ALA A 6 -7.40 -17.52 -17.15
N GLU A 7 -6.74 -16.90 -16.18
CA GLU A 7 -6.67 -15.44 -16.05
C GLU A 7 -5.81 -14.81 -17.14
N ALA A 8 -4.63 -15.37 -17.42
CA ALA A 8 -3.81 -14.95 -18.57
C ALA A 8 -4.62 -15.04 -19.88
N ARG A 9 -5.37 -16.14 -20.08
CA ARG A 9 -6.24 -16.29 -21.25
C ARG A 9 -7.37 -15.27 -21.27
N ARG A 10 -7.90 -14.83 -20.12
CA ARG A 10 -8.93 -13.78 -20.04
C ARG A 10 -8.37 -12.43 -20.49
N VAL A 11 -7.19 -12.09 -20.01
CA VAL A 11 -6.50 -10.82 -20.29
C VAL A 11 -6.05 -10.73 -21.76
N LEU A 12 -5.52 -11.83 -22.31
CA LEU A 12 -4.95 -11.86 -23.66
C LEU A 12 -5.97 -11.97 -24.79
N ARG A 13 -7.28 -12.07 -24.49
CA ARG A 13 -8.33 -12.03 -25.51
C ARG A 13 -8.53 -10.60 -26.03
N PRO A 14 -9.09 -10.43 -27.24
CA PRO A 14 -9.55 -9.13 -27.71
C PRO A 14 -10.46 -8.48 -26.67
N HIS A 15 -10.20 -7.21 -26.36
CA HIS A 15 -10.89 -6.42 -25.33
C HIS A 15 -10.71 -6.93 -23.88
N GLY A 16 -9.79 -7.87 -23.65
CA GLY A 16 -9.37 -8.27 -22.32
C GLY A 16 -8.82 -7.09 -21.54
N ILE A 17 -9.08 -7.07 -20.23
CA ILE A 17 -8.63 -6.03 -19.32
C ILE A 17 -7.54 -6.59 -18.43
N MET A 18 -6.37 -5.96 -18.48
CA MET A 18 -5.28 -6.14 -17.53
C MET A 18 -5.35 -5.02 -16.50
N LEU A 19 -5.28 -5.38 -15.23
CA LEU A 19 -5.02 -4.44 -14.16
C LEU A 19 -3.58 -4.65 -13.73
N ASP A 20 -2.79 -3.61 -13.87
CA ASP A 20 -1.47 -3.49 -13.30
C ASP A 20 -1.59 -2.69 -12.00
N VAL A 21 -1.04 -3.22 -10.90
CA VAL A 21 -1.08 -2.62 -9.57
C VAL A 21 0.29 -2.80 -8.95
N HIS A 22 0.96 -1.69 -8.65
CA HIS A 22 2.29 -1.73 -8.05
C HIS A 22 2.55 -0.45 -7.22
N PRO A 23 3.49 -0.49 -6.25
CA PRO A 23 3.91 0.69 -5.51
C PRO A 23 4.42 1.77 -6.46
N THR A 24 4.18 3.04 -6.13
CA THR A 24 4.89 4.15 -6.78
C THR A 24 6.32 4.23 -6.25
N GLY A 25 7.19 5.03 -6.89
CA GLY A 25 8.53 5.31 -6.36
C GLY A 25 8.56 6.20 -5.11
N GLU A 26 7.41 6.57 -4.55
CA GLU A 26 7.34 7.32 -3.28
C GLU A 26 7.63 6.37 -2.10
N PRO A 27 8.48 6.78 -1.13
CA PRO A 27 8.77 5.93 0.02
C PRO A 27 7.53 5.63 0.85
N THR A 28 7.48 4.43 1.43
CA THR A 28 6.46 4.07 2.39
C THR A 28 6.63 4.85 3.70
N HIS A 29 5.53 5.28 4.34
CA HIS A 29 5.57 5.98 5.64
C HIS A 29 4.67 5.35 6.69
N LEU A 30 4.99 5.66 7.95
CA LEU A 30 4.24 5.26 9.13
C LEU A 30 3.38 6.41 9.66
N GLU A 31 2.16 6.06 10.02
CA GLU A 31 1.21 6.90 10.75
C GLU A 31 0.70 6.14 11.98
N VAL A 32 0.32 6.87 13.03
CA VAL A 32 -0.48 6.33 14.14
C VAL A 32 -1.89 6.88 14.02
N TRP A 33 -2.86 5.98 13.98
CA TRP A 33 -4.27 6.30 13.82
C TRP A 33 -5.00 5.99 15.10
N HIS A 34 -5.82 6.91 15.57
CA HIS A 34 -6.72 6.66 16.69
C HIS A 34 -8.01 7.44 16.48
N ALA A 35 -9.08 7.03 17.16
CA ALA A 35 -10.35 7.72 17.07
C ALA A 35 -10.29 9.05 17.85
N GLU A 36 -11.13 10.00 17.46
CA GLU A 36 -11.39 11.18 18.29
C GLU A 36 -12.06 10.80 19.61
N TYR A 37 -11.81 11.58 20.66
CA TYR A 37 -12.35 11.33 22.00
C TYR A 37 -13.89 11.20 21.99
N GLY A 38 -14.40 10.06 22.47
CA GLY A 38 -15.85 9.77 22.54
C GLY A 38 -16.40 8.96 21.36
N ALA A 39 -15.59 8.65 20.35
CA ALA A 39 -15.90 7.63 19.35
C ALA A 39 -15.58 6.22 19.89
N VAL A 40 -16.28 5.20 19.38
CA VAL A 40 -16.21 3.80 19.87
C VAL A 40 -14.88 3.15 19.47
N ASP A 41 -14.25 2.37 20.36
CA ASP A 41 -12.91 1.77 20.19
C ASP A 41 -12.70 0.85 18.96
N ASN A 42 -13.76 0.41 18.26
CA ASN A 42 -13.68 -0.51 17.11
C ASN A 42 -13.68 0.18 15.73
N PHE A 43 -13.14 1.40 15.64
CA PHE A 43 -13.43 2.32 14.53
C PHE A 43 -12.60 2.11 13.25
N VAL A 44 -11.44 1.47 13.33
CA VAL A 44 -10.44 1.46 12.23
C VAL A 44 -10.74 0.43 11.13
N GLU A 45 -11.72 -0.47 11.31
CA GLU A 45 -12.03 -1.52 10.34
C GLU A 45 -12.98 -1.10 9.19
N HIS A 46 -13.56 0.11 9.23
CA HIS A 46 -14.55 0.55 8.23
C HIS A 46 -14.19 1.88 7.58
N ALA A 47 -14.12 1.87 6.23
CA ALA A 47 -13.73 3.01 5.39
C ALA A 47 -14.66 4.24 5.52
N ASP A 48 -15.89 4.07 6.02
CA ASP A 48 -16.90 5.12 6.11
C ASP A 48 -16.63 6.14 7.23
N ASN A 49 -15.60 5.88 8.04
CA ASN A 49 -15.35 6.56 9.30
C ASN A 49 -14.06 7.40 9.30
N LEU A 50 -13.37 7.50 8.17
CA LEU A 50 -12.08 8.20 8.01
C LEU A 50 -12.05 9.67 8.47
N ALA A 51 -13.21 10.32 8.57
CA ALA A 51 -13.34 11.71 8.99
C ALA A 51 -13.23 11.95 10.51
N ALA A 52 -13.42 10.92 11.35
CA ALA A 52 -13.27 11.02 12.81
C ALA A 52 -12.02 10.30 13.33
N ILE A 53 -10.99 10.20 12.47
CA ILE A 53 -9.70 9.58 12.78
C ILE A 53 -8.66 10.69 12.91
N CYS A 54 -8.02 10.75 14.07
CA CYS A 54 -6.77 11.47 14.24
C CYS A 54 -5.65 10.66 13.63
N ARG A 55 -4.87 11.28 12.73
CA ARG A 55 -3.72 10.67 12.07
C ARG A 55 -2.48 11.44 12.43
N THR A 56 -1.55 10.77 13.08
CA THR A 56 -0.26 11.33 13.47
C THR A 56 0.82 10.76 12.56
N PRO A 57 1.37 11.53 11.61
CA PRO A 57 2.49 11.07 10.80
C PRO A 57 3.73 10.88 11.67
N VAL A 58 4.35 9.71 11.58
CA VAL A 58 5.53 9.34 12.37
C VAL A 58 6.81 9.60 11.58
N GLY A 59 6.84 9.17 10.32
CA GLY A 59 7.99 9.31 9.45
C GLY A 59 8.04 8.25 8.35
N TRP A 60 9.10 8.31 7.54
CA TRP A 60 9.31 7.42 6.40
C TRP A 60 10.12 6.20 6.80
N LEU A 61 9.85 5.05 6.19
CA LEU A 61 10.72 3.88 6.29
C LEU A 61 12.01 4.10 5.48
N GLU A 62 13.10 3.49 5.93
CA GLU A 62 14.41 3.57 5.28
C GLU A 62 14.58 2.48 4.23
N HIS A 63 15.24 2.80 3.12
CA HIS A 63 15.58 1.85 2.05
C HIS A 63 14.38 1.06 1.53
N ASP A 64 13.52 1.75 0.78
CA ASP A 64 12.43 1.10 0.07
C ASP A 64 12.91 0.71 -1.35
N GLU A 65 12.97 -0.59 -1.66
CA GLU A 65 13.18 -1.07 -3.04
C GLU A 65 12.04 -0.66 -3.98
N SER A 66 10.99 0.00 -3.46
CA SER A 66 9.88 0.59 -4.21
C SER A 66 10.29 1.36 -5.45
N LEU A 67 11.43 2.07 -5.46
CA LEU A 67 11.87 2.77 -6.68
C LEU A 67 12.29 1.79 -7.79
N GLN A 68 12.98 0.71 -7.43
CA GLN A 68 13.39 -0.34 -8.36
C GLN A 68 12.16 -1.10 -8.88
N ASP A 69 11.26 -1.52 -7.99
CA ASP A 69 10.03 -2.20 -8.35
C ASP A 69 9.12 -1.32 -9.22
N PHE A 70 8.98 -0.05 -8.87
CA PHE A 70 8.26 0.92 -9.66
C PHE A 70 8.85 1.07 -11.07
N THR A 71 10.17 1.10 -11.17
CA THR A 71 10.87 1.21 -12.46
C THR A 71 10.61 -0.04 -13.31
N ALA A 72 10.81 -1.23 -12.74
CA ALA A 72 10.58 -2.50 -13.41
C ALA A 72 9.11 -2.67 -13.86
N ALA A 73 8.15 -2.28 -13.02
CA ALA A 73 6.73 -2.33 -13.35
C ALA A 73 6.35 -1.31 -14.43
N THR A 74 6.93 -0.11 -14.38
CA THR A 74 6.75 0.92 -15.42
C THR A 74 7.32 0.47 -16.77
N ASP A 75 8.47 -0.18 -16.78
CA ASP A 75 9.07 -0.74 -18.00
C ASP A 75 8.20 -1.86 -18.57
N ALA A 76 7.71 -2.78 -17.73
CA ALA A 76 6.78 -3.83 -18.15
C ALA A 76 5.45 -3.27 -18.69
N LEU A 77 4.97 -2.15 -18.13
CA LEU A 77 3.80 -1.43 -18.62
C LEU A 77 4.05 -0.87 -20.03
N ALA A 78 5.22 -0.28 -20.26
CA ALA A 78 5.61 0.22 -21.58
C ALA A 78 5.66 -0.91 -22.61
N GLU A 79 6.25 -2.06 -22.26
CA GLU A 79 6.27 -3.24 -23.13
C GLU A 79 4.85 -3.74 -23.46
N ALA A 80 3.94 -3.73 -22.48
CA ALA A 80 2.56 -4.15 -22.71
C ALA A 80 1.84 -3.23 -23.72
N LEU A 81 2.07 -1.92 -23.66
CA LEU A 81 1.53 -0.97 -24.63
C LEU A 81 2.03 -1.27 -26.05
N ASP A 82 3.32 -1.58 -26.19
CA ASP A 82 3.91 -1.98 -27.47
C ASP A 82 3.35 -3.32 -28.00
N GLN A 83 2.88 -4.20 -27.12
CA GLN A 83 2.26 -5.50 -27.47
C GLN A 83 0.74 -5.40 -27.77
N GLY A 84 0.23 -4.19 -28.04
CA GLY A 84 -1.13 -3.96 -28.51
C GLY A 84 -2.17 -3.88 -27.40
N PHE A 85 -1.75 -3.45 -26.21
CA PHE A 85 -2.66 -2.90 -25.19
C PHE A 85 -2.79 -1.37 -25.36
N SER A 86 -3.92 -0.81 -24.92
CA SER A 86 -4.04 0.64 -24.68
C SER A 86 -4.30 0.93 -23.24
N LEU A 87 -3.76 2.07 -22.80
CA LEU A 87 -4.15 2.71 -21.57
C LEU A 87 -5.61 3.15 -21.60
N GLN A 88 -6.39 2.69 -20.62
CA GLN A 88 -7.77 3.14 -20.41
C GLN A 88 -7.84 4.16 -19.28
N ARG A 89 -7.15 3.86 -18.17
CA ARG A 89 -7.11 4.70 -16.98
C ARG A 89 -5.86 4.39 -16.17
N SER A 90 -5.29 5.41 -15.54
CA SER A 90 -4.32 5.25 -14.46
C SER A 90 -4.71 6.17 -13.32
N THR A 91 -4.58 5.71 -12.08
CA THR A 91 -4.82 6.51 -10.89
C THR A 91 -3.98 5.98 -9.73
N THR A 92 -3.78 6.83 -8.73
CA THR A 92 -3.02 6.49 -7.54
C THR A 92 -3.91 6.52 -6.31
N PHE A 93 -3.60 5.67 -5.33
CA PHE A 93 -4.29 5.59 -4.05
C PHE A 93 -3.32 5.15 -2.97
N ASP A 94 -3.68 5.36 -1.71
CA ASP A 94 -2.86 4.90 -0.59
C ASP A 94 -3.35 3.52 -0.15
N TYR A 95 -2.50 2.52 -0.30
CA TYR A 95 -2.69 1.21 0.30
C TYR A 95 -2.21 1.26 1.75
N ARG A 96 -3.01 0.68 2.65
CA ARG A 96 -2.81 0.81 4.11
C ARG A 96 -2.75 -0.57 4.75
N TYR A 97 -1.68 -0.82 5.48
CA TYR A 97 -1.51 -1.98 6.33
C TYR A 97 -1.73 -1.54 7.77
N PHE A 98 -2.58 -2.25 8.50
CA PHE A 98 -2.95 -1.92 9.87
C PHE A 98 -2.36 -2.94 10.82
N PHE A 99 -1.77 -2.44 11.91
CA PHE A 99 -1.14 -3.24 12.94
C PHE A 99 -1.64 -2.79 14.31
N ASP A 100 -1.82 -3.75 15.20
CA ASP A 100 -2.35 -3.53 16.55
C ASP A 100 -1.25 -3.16 17.54
N SER A 101 0.00 -3.51 17.21
CA SER A 101 1.17 -3.25 18.04
C SER A 101 2.42 -3.01 17.20
N LEU A 102 3.46 -2.48 17.84
CA LEU A 102 4.78 -2.42 17.23
C LEU A 102 5.34 -3.82 16.99
N ASP A 103 5.06 -4.78 17.87
CA ASP A 103 5.56 -6.15 17.74
C ASP A 103 5.04 -6.81 16.44
N GLU A 104 3.75 -6.66 16.15
CA GLU A 104 3.13 -7.17 14.92
C GLU A 104 3.71 -6.49 13.67
N PHE A 105 3.95 -5.18 13.74
CA PHE A 105 4.57 -4.44 12.66
C PHE A 105 6.02 -4.89 12.42
N THR A 106 6.81 -5.09 13.48
CA THR A 106 8.19 -5.58 13.34
C THR A 106 8.25 -7.00 12.82
N GLU A 107 7.35 -7.89 13.26
CA GLU A 107 7.22 -9.25 12.74
C GLU A 107 6.88 -9.22 11.24
N TYR A 108 5.97 -8.35 10.83
CA TYR A 108 5.65 -8.15 9.42
C TYR A 108 6.87 -7.70 8.59
N LEU A 109 7.67 -6.75 9.10
CA LEU A 109 8.88 -6.31 8.39
C LEU A 109 9.94 -7.41 8.31
N GLU A 110 10.07 -8.25 9.34
CA GLU A 110 11.00 -9.39 9.36
C GLU A 110 10.60 -10.46 8.34
N ASP A 111 9.30 -10.74 8.21
CA ASP A 111 8.78 -11.73 7.26
C ASP A 111 8.80 -11.25 5.80
N ASN A 112 8.89 -9.93 5.58
CA ASN A 112 8.87 -9.32 4.26
C ASN A 112 10.15 -8.52 4.04
N GLU A 113 11.27 -9.22 3.86
CA GLU A 113 12.61 -8.63 3.65
C GLU A 113 12.68 -7.63 2.46
N GLU A 114 11.73 -7.71 1.54
CA GLU A 114 11.55 -6.78 0.41
C GLU A 114 11.03 -5.39 0.85
N HIS A 115 10.52 -5.27 2.07
CA HIS A 115 10.03 -4.00 2.63
C HIS A 115 11.11 -3.17 3.30
N ALA A 116 10.86 -1.86 3.27
CA ALA A 116 11.70 -0.84 3.88
C ALA A 116 11.89 -1.07 5.39
N ARG A 117 13.10 -0.81 5.87
CA ARG A 117 13.48 -0.99 7.28
C ARG A 117 12.98 0.17 8.12
N ALA A 118 12.45 -0.13 9.31
CA ALA A 118 12.20 0.90 10.32
C ALA A 118 13.48 1.13 11.13
N SER A 119 13.94 2.38 11.21
CA SER A 119 15.02 2.74 12.13
C SER A 119 14.53 2.80 13.57
N ASP A 120 15.44 2.62 14.53
CA ASP A 120 15.13 2.71 15.96
C ASP A 120 14.44 4.04 16.30
N GLU A 121 14.91 5.15 15.71
CA GLU A 121 14.28 6.48 15.89
C GLU A 121 12.84 6.52 15.38
N LEU A 122 12.54 5.84 14.27
CA LEU A 122 11.18 5.75 13.74
C LEU A 122 10.28 4.92 14.68
N LEU A 123 10.78 3.78 15.16
CA LEU A 123 10.06 2.92 16.10
C LEU A 123 9.79 3.62 17.43
N GLU A 124 10.77 4.38 17.95
CA GLU A 124 10.61 5.19 19.15
C GLU A 124 9.53 6.27 18.97
N ARG A 125 9.53 6.99 17.84
CA ARG A 125 8.50 7.98 17.53
C ARG A 125 7.12 7.34 17.40
N ALA A 126 7.02 6.17 16.76
CA ALA A 126 5.77 5.43 16.65
C ALA A 126 5.25 5.05 18.04
N LEU A 127 6.12 4.51 18.91
CA LEU A 127 5.76 4.15 20.28
C LEU A 127 5.27 5.35 21.09
N MET A 128 5.94 6.50 20.95
CA MET A 128 5.52 7.73 21.62
C MET A 128 4.16 8.21 21.11
N ALA A 129 3.93 8.24 19.80
CA ALA A 129 2.65 8.62 19.21
C ALA A 129 1.51 7.66 19.63
N MET A 130 1.77 6.36 19.74
CA MET A 130 0.80 5.38 20.26
C MET A 130 0.48 5.62 21.74
N LYS A 131 1.46 6.00 22.57
CA LYS A 131 1.23 6.31 23.99
C LYS A 131 0.46 7.61 24.22
N GLU A 132 0.58 8.56 23.29
CA GLU A 132 -0.14 9.84 23.33
C GLU A 132 -1.57 9.74 22.80
N ALA A 133 -1.93 8.63 22.14
CA ALA A 133 -3.27 8.40 21.63
C ALA A 133 -4.30 8.32 22.77
N VAL A 134 -5.47 8.92 22.53
CA VAL A 134 -6.53 9.04 23.53
C VAL A 134 -7.44 7.80 23.56
N THR A 135 -7.50 7.08 22.45
CA THR A 135 -8.18 5.78 22.31
C THR A 135 -7.16 4.73 21.90
N THR A 136 -7.58 3.47 21.76
CA THR A 136 -6.71 2.41 21.23
C THR A 136 -6.16 2.81 19.84
N PRO A 137 -4.84 3.00 19.70
CA PRO A 137 -4.24 3.34 18.42
C PRO A 137 -4.05 2.10 17.54
N LYS A 138 -3.96 2.32 16.23
CA LYS A 138 -3.41 1.39 15.25
C LYS A 138 -2.16 2.02 14.65
N LEU A 139 -1.14 1.22 14.42
CA LEU A 139 -0.02 1.62 13.58
C LEU A 139 -0.40 1.34 12.12
N VAL A 140 -0.13 2.31 11.24
CA VAL A 140 -0.53 2.24 9.84
C VAL A 140 0.67 2.47 8.95
N MET A 141 1.04 1.46 8.17
CA MET A 141 2.01 1.59 7.09
C MET A 141 1.26 1.99 5.82
N VAL A 142 1.65 3.12 5.24
CA VAL A 142 0.99 3.74 4.11
C VAL A 142 1.92 3.71 2.91
N GLN A 143 1.49 2.98 1.87
CA GLN A 143 2.22 2.87 0.61
C GLN A 143 1.40 3.50 -0.51
N ARG A 144 2.01 4.44 -1.24
CA ARG A 144 1.40 5.05 -2.42
C ARG A 144 1.45 4.03 -3.56
N THR A 145 0.30 3.64 -4.09
CA THR A 145 0.17 2.62 -5.13
C THR A 145 -0.45 3.22 -6.38
N VAL A 146 0.02 2.79 -7.55
CA VAL A 146 -0.62 3.09 -8.84
C VAL A 146 -1.42 1.87 -9.30
N VAL A 147 -2.62 2.13 -9.83
CA VAL A 147 -3.39 1.15 -10.57
C VAL A 147 -3.61 1.64 -11.99
N THR A 148 -3.23 0.80 -12.94
CA THR A 148 -3.34 1.05 -14.36
C THR A 148 -4.22 0.00 -15.02
N ALA A 149 -5.27 0.46 -15.69
CA ALA A 149 -6.16 -0.38 -16.48
C ALA A 149 -5.75 -0.32 -17.95
N LEU A 150 -5.38 -1.48 -18.49
CA LEU A 150 -5.04 -1.67 -19.89
C LEU A 150 -6.08 -2.52 -20.61
N ARG A 151 -6.38 -2.21 -21.87
CA ARG A 151 -7.29 -2.98 -22.73
C ARG A 151 -6.55 -3.55 -23.92
N LYS A 152 -6.65 -4.86 -24.14
CA LYS A 152 -6.10 -5.52 -25.33
C LYS A 152 -6.90 -5.15 -26.58
N HIS A 153 -6.23 -4.70 -27.63
CA HIS A 153 -6.89 -4.36 -28.91
C HIS A 153 -7.11 -5.56 -29.83
N VAL A 154 -6.14 -6.48 -29.84
CA VAL A 154 -6.05 -7.64 -30.74
C VAL A 154 -5.91 -8.89 -29.90
#